data_AF-C8W2V5-F1
#
_entry.id   AF-C8W2V5-F1
#
_cell.length_a   1.000
_cell.length_b   1.000
_cell.length_c   1.000
_cell.angle_alpha   90.00
_cell.angle_beta   90.00
_cell.angle_gamma   90.00
#
_symmetry.space_group_name_H-M   'P 1'
#
loop_
_entity.id
_entity.type
_entity.pdbx_description
1 polymer ?
#
loop_
_entity_poly.entity_id
_entity_poly.type
_entity_poly.pdbx_seq_one_letter_code
_entity_poly.pdbx_strand_id
1 'polypeptide(L)'
;MKEYFPFIFIIHSIKYYCIWYSNERDGFITESNKIRYFDNMENLFTYATSNNIKIEERKTILSIDKALTWLQQNKKEIDCTYFLDYWNIISDLANSLDTKFYGNQDNNIINLIYDKLFYGNNLTALKHDGETFTPDWTAEEVNELIEVIKDGIRVVGFQFEAMSVNL
;
A
#
# COMPACT_ATOMS: atom_id res chain seq x y z
N MET A 1 14.85 -16.03 4.43
CA MET A 1 14.88 -15.55 5.83
C MET A 1 14.02 -14.32 5.86
N LYS A 2 13.13 -14.17 6.85
CA LYS A 2 12.25 -12.98 6.91
C LYS A 2 13.07 -11.75 7.27
N GLU A 3 12.94 -10.70 6.48
CA GLU A 3 13.43 -9.36 6.81
C GLU A 3 12.26 -8.53 7.31
N TYR A 4 12.45 -7.73 8.35
CA TYR A 4 11.37 -6.97 8.97
C TYR A 4 11.70 -5.49 8.96
N PHE A 5 10.72 -4.66 8.63
CA PHE A 5 10.88 -3.23 8.43
C PHE A 5 9.79 -2.46 9.18
N PRO A 6 10.09 -1.29 9.77
CA PRO A 6 9.06 -0.40 10.25
C PRO A 6 8.21 0.12 9.09
N PHE A 7 6.91 0.08 9.27
CA PHE A 7 5.95 0.62 8.31
C PHE A 7 5.04 1.62 9.01
N ILE A 8 4.69 2.72 8.35
CA ILE A 8 3.82 3.75 8.92
C ILE A 8 2.65 4.00 7.97
N PHE A 9 1.43 3.67 8.42
CA PHE A 9 0.22 4.18 7.79
C PHE A 9 -0.09 5.58 8.32
N ILE A 10 -0.45 6.51 7.43
CA ILE A 10 -1.00 7.82 7.80
C ILE A 10 -2.46 7.86 7.37
N ILE A 11 -3.37 7.95 8.34
CA ILE A 11 -4.82 7.93 8.15
C ILE A 11 -5.42 9.06 9.00
N HIS A 12 -6.14 9.98 8.37
CA HIS A 12 -6.67 11.19 8.99
C HIS A 12 -5.62 11.94 9.82
N SER A 13 -4.40 12.06 9.27
CA SER A 13 -3.21 12.63 9.91
C SER A 13 -2.71 11.89 11.17
N ILE A 14 -3.30 10.75 11.52
CA ILE A 14 -2.84 9.86 12.59
C ILE A 14 -1.84 8.85 12.02
N LYS A 15 -0.74 8.64 12.74
CA LYS A 15 0.30 7.67 12.37
C LYS A 15 0.07 6.35 13.10
N TYR A 16 0.03 5.26 12.34
CA TYR A 16 -0.04 3.91 12.85
C TYR A 16 1.24 3.16 12.49
N TYR A 17 2.01 2.80 13.51
CA TYR A 17 3.31 2.17 13.34
C TYR A 17 3.13 0.65 13.32
N CYS A 18 3.52 -0.01 12.24
CA CYS A 18 3.33 -1.44 11.99
C CYS A 18 4.67 -2.09 11.63
N ILE A 19 4.72 -3.42 11.62
CA ILE A 19 5.88 -4.18 11.16
C ILE A 19 5.50 -4.87 9.85
N TRP A 20 6.13 -4.47 8.75
CA TRP A 20 6.06 -5.17 7.46
C TRP A 20 7.24 -6.14 7.37
N TYR A 21 7.05 -7.27 6.71
CA TYR A 21 8.10 -8.25 6.46
C TYR A 21 8.18 -8.63 5.00
N SER A 22 9.40 -8.92 4.54
CA SER A 22 9.65 -9.53 3.24
C SER A 22 10.14 -10.97 3.37
N ASN A 23 9.59 -11.87 2.55
CA ASN A 23 9.96 -13.30 2.49
C ASN A 23 9.50 -13.91 1.14
N GLU A 24 9.13 -15.20 1.10
CA GLU A 24 8.44 -15.79 -0.06
C GLU A 24 7.11 -15.11 -0.38
N ARG A 25 6.45 -14.58 0.66
CA ARG A 25 5.29 -13.71 0.56
C ARG A 25 5.50 -12.56 1.52
N ASP A 26 5.33 -11.36 1.01
CA ASP A 26 5.43 -10.13 1.79
C ASP A 26 4.13 -9.92 2.59
N GLY A 27 4.20 -9.16 3.67
CA GLY A 27 3.06 -9.00 4.55
C GLY A 27 3.33 -8.22 5.83
N PHE A 28 2.36 -8.25 6.73
CA PHE A 28 2.38 -7.54 8.01
C PHE A 28 2.28 -8.50 9.18
N ILE A 29 2.88 -8.14 10.31
CA ILE A 29 2.63 -8.84 11.56
C ILE A 29 1.17 -8.62 11.97
N THR A 30 0.49 -9.73 12.24
CA THR A 30 -0.92 -9.75 12.66
C THR A 30 -1.08 -10.45 14.01
N GLU A 31 -2.05 -10.01 14.79
CA GLU A 31 -2.54 -10.70 15.99
C GLU A 31 -4.06 -10.79 15.93
N SER A 32 -4.63 -11.98 16.17
CA SER A 32 -6.08 -12.22 16.14
C SER A 32 -6.77 -11.71 14.86
N ASN A 33 -6.17 -11.96 13.70
CA ASN A 33 -6.64 -11.51 12.37
C ASN A 33 -6.77 -9.98 12.21
N LYS A 34 -5.99 -9.22 12.98
CA LYS A 34 -5.82 -7.78 12.78
C LYS A 34 -4.35 -7.43 12.64
N ILE A 35 -4.05 -6.37 11.92
CA ILE A 35 -2.68 -5.83 11.88
C ILE A 35 -2.26 -5.41 13.30
N ARG A 36 -1.03 -5.78 13.68
CA ARG A 36 -0.43 -5.28 14.91
C ARG A 36 0.15 -3.89 14.64
N TYR A 37 -0.42 -2.88 15.28
CA TYR A 37 0.10 -1.51 15.25
C TYR A 37 0.46 -0.99 16.65
N PHE A 38 1.24 0.09 16.67
CA PHE A 38 1.76 0.77 17.85
C PHE A 38 1.56 2.28 17.72
N ASP A 39 1.57 3.00 18.84
CA ASP A 39 1.42 4.46 18.87
C ASP A 39 2.70 5.21 18.48
N ASN A 40 3.85 4.54 18.55
CA ASN A 40 5.16 5.11 18.25
C ASN A 40 6.19 4.01 17.93
N MET A 41 7.35 4.43 17.42
CA MET A 41 8.46 3.54 17.07
C MET A 41 9.07 2.83 18.29
N GLU A 42 9.10 3.47 19.46
CA GLU A 42 9.66 2.88 20.68
C GLU A 42 8.89 1.60 21.06
N ASN A 43 7.57 1.69 21.12
CA ASN A 43 6.68 0.55 21.40
C ASN A 43 6.82 -0.55 20.34
N LEU A 44 7.00 -0.19 19.07
CA LEU A 44 7.26 -1.14 17.98
C LEU A 44 8.57 -1.91 18.21
N PHE A 45 9.66 -1.21 18.53
CA PHE A 45 10.97 -1.82 18.78
C PHE A 45 11.00 -2.65 20.06
N THR A 46 10.32 -2.21 21.12
CA THR A 46 10.14 -3.00 22.34
C THR A 46 9.44 -4.32 22.02
N TYR A 47 8.33 -4.27 21.28
CA TYR A 47 7.63 -5.49 20.84
C TYR A 47 8.54 -6.39 20.01
N ALA A 48 9.26 -5.83 19.03
CA ALA A 48 10.14 -6.60 18.18
C ALA A 48 11.24 -7.32 18.98
N THR A 49 11.87 -6.60 19.92
CA THR A 49 12.90 -7.16 20.82
C THR A 49 12.34 -8.29 21.67
N SER A 50 11.18 -8.09 22.30
CA SER A 50 10.52 -9.12 23.12
C SER A 50 10.14 -10.38 22.33
N ASN A 51 9.97 -10.26 21.02
CA ASN A 51 9.61 -11.36 20.12
C ASN A 51 10.80 -11.91 19.31
N ASN A 52 12.04 -11.51 19.63
CA ASN A 52 13.26 -11.88 18.88
C ASN A 52 13.19 -11.54 17.38
N ILE A 53 12.52 -10.43 17.04
CA ILE A 53 12.42 -9.90 15.68
C ILE A 53 13.48 -8.81 15.52
N LYS A 54 14.40 -9.02 14.58
CA LYS A 54 15.34 -7.99 14.15
C LYS A 54 14.68 -7.09 13.11
N ILE A 55 14.53 -5.81 13.44
CA ILE A 55 13.97 -4.79 12.55
C ILE A 55 15.11 -4.05 11.85
N GLU A 56 14.99 -3.89 10.53
CA GLU A 56 15.88 -3.09 9.70
C GLU A 56 15.65 -1.59 9.92
N GLU A 57 16.65 -0.75 9.65
CA GLU A 57 16.56 0.69 9.91
C GLU A 57 15.62 1.43 8.94
N ARG A 58 15.52 0.94 7.71
CA ARG A 58 14.73 1.57 6.65
C ARG A 58 13.24 1.43 6.96
N LYS A 59 12.54 2.57 7.05
CA LYS A 59 11.10 2.62 7.20
C LYS A 59 10.38 2.98 5.89
N THR A 60 9.17 2.47 5.74
CA THR A 60 8.26 2.82 4.65
C THR A 60 7.04 3.55 5.21
N ILE A 61 6.50 4.50 4.44
CA ILE A 61 5.35 5.31 4.84
C ILE A 61 4.32 5.28 3.70
N LEU A 62 3.08 4.95 4.01
CA LEU A 62 1.95 5.08 3.08
C LEU A 62 0.87 5.98 3.71
N SER A 63 0.56 7.08 3.04
CA SER A 63 -0.55 7.95 3.43
C SER A 63 -1.82 7.55 2.70
N ILE A 64 -2.86 7.16 3.44
CA ILE A 64 -4.20 6.90 2.91
C ILE A 64 -4.93 8.21 2.61
N ASP A 65 -4.60 9.28 3.34
CA ASP A 65 -5.12 10.64 3.09
C ASP A 65 -4.81 11.13 1.68
N LYS A 66 -3.67 10.74 1.12
CA LYS A 66 -3.31 11.07 -0.28
C LYS A 66 -4.26 10.41 -1.28
N ALA A 67 -4.61 9.14 -1.09
CA ALA A 67 -5.60 8.44 -1.92
C ALA A 67 -7.00 9.06 -1.76
N LEU A 68 -7.42 9.37 -0.53
CA LEU A 68 -8.69 10.03 -0.26
C LEU A 68 -8.78 11.40 -0.94
N THR A 69 -7.71 12.20 -0.84
CA THR A 69 -7.62 13.51 -1.49
C THR A 69 -7.71 13.39 -3.02
N TRP A 70 -7.01 12.43 -3.61
CA TRP A 70 -7.05 12.18 -5.05
C TRP A 70 -8.46 11.82 -5.54
N LEU A 71 -9.18 10.98 -4.79
CA LEU A 71 -10.57 10.63 -5.10
C LEU A 71 -11.49 11.87 -5.12
N GLN A 72 -11.27 12.82 -4.20
CA GLN A 72 -12.04 14.06 -4.05
C GLN A 72 -11.69 15.14 -5.08
N GLN A 73 -10.44 15.22 -5.54
CA GLN A 73 -9.95 16.31 -6.41
C GLN A 73 -10.16 16.07 -7.91
N ASN A 74 -11.22 15.34 -8.31
CA ASN A 74 -11.48 14.98 -9.70
C ASN A 74 -10.34 14.21 -10.40
N LYS A 75 -9.48 13.50 -9.65
CA LYS A 75 -8.52 12.53 -10.20
C LYS A 75 -7.54 13.14 -11.22
N LYS A 76 -7.15 14.41 -11.01
CA LYS A 76 -6.44 15.24 -12.01
C LYS A 76 -5.12 14.65 -12.51
N GLU A 77 -4.34 14.01 -11.64
CA GLU A 77 -3.04 13.44 -11.99
C GLU A 77 -2.84 12.13 -11.22
N ILE A 78 -2.39 11.09 -11.93
CA ILE A 78 -2.09 9.78 -11.35
C ILE A 78 -0.59 9.75 -11.03
N ASP A 79 -0.27 9.87 -9.74
CA ASP A 79 1.08 9.65 -9.24
C ASP A 79 1.40 8.15 -9.28
N CYS A 80 2.08 7.72 -10.34
CA CYS A 80 2.36 6.32 -10.60
C CYS A 80 3.14 5.65 -9.45
N THR A 81 4.12 6.36 -8.88
CA THR A 81 4.95 5.85 -7.78
C THR A 81 4.08 5.59 -6.57
N TYR A 82 3.29 6.59 -6.18
CA TYR A 82 2.41 6.46 -5.02
C TYR A 82 1.35 5.38 -5.20
N PHE A 83 0.70 5.29 -6.36
CA PHE A 83 -0.37 4.32 -6.56
C PHE A 83 0.16 2.89 -6.75
N LEU A 84 1.36 2.72 -7.28
CA LEU A 84 2.03 1.41 -7.27
C LEU A 84 2.37 0.98 -5.85
N ASP A 85 3.00 1.86 -5.06
CA ASP A 85 3.33 1.57 -3.66
C ASP A 85 2.07 1.28 -2.84
N TYR A 86 1.02 2.08 -3.04
CA TYR A 86 -0.30 1.84 -2.46
C TYR A 86 -0.80 0.45 -2.79
N TRP A 87 -0.85 0.09 -4.07
CA TRP A 87 -1.38 -1.20 -4.54
C TRP A 87 -0.62 -2.37 -3.93
N ASN A 88 0.71 -2.34 -3.98
CA ASN A 88 1.57 -3.39 -3.43
C ASN A 88 1.34 -3.58 -1.94
N ILE A 89 1.32 -2.49 -1.17
CA ILE A 89 1.09 -2.55 0.27
C ILE A 89 -0.32 -3.05 0.61
N ILE A 90 -1.34 -2.64 -0.12
CA ILE A 90 -2.70 -3.14 0.10
C ILE A 90 -2.80 -4.63 -0.24
N SER A 91 -2.11 -5.09 -1.30
CA SER A 91 -2.05 -6.51 -1.64
C SER A 91 -1.42 -7.33 -0.51
N ASP A 92 -0.27 -6.88 0.00
CA ASP A 92 0.43 -7.51 1.14
C ASP A 92 -0.44 -7.54 2.39
N LEU A 93 -1.15 -6.44 2.67
CA LEU A 93 -2.08 -6.33 3.80
C LEU A 93 -3.25 -7.30 3.65
N ALA A 94 -3.89 -7.33 2.48
CA ALA A 94 -5.01 -8.22 2.19
C ALA A 94 -4.60 -9.70 2.34
N ASN A 95 -3.43 -10.07 1.81
CA ASN A 95 -2.86 -11.40 1.94
C ASN A 95 -2.56 -11.76 3.40
N SER A 96 -2.04 -10.82 4.19
CA SER A 96 -1.76 -11.02 5.63
C SER A 96 -3.02 -11.27 6.45
N LEU A 97 -4.16 -10.78 5.99
CA LEU A 97 -5.46 -10.84 6.66
C LEU A 97 -6.41 -11.90 6.07
N ASP A 98 -5.95 -12.67 5.07
CA ASP A 98 -6.77 -13.60 4.28
C ASP A 98 -8.06 -12.93 3.76
N THR A 99 -7.93 -11.71 3.26
CA THR A 99 -9.03 -10.89 2.74
C THR A 99 -8.87 -10.66 1.25
N LYS A 100 -10.01 -10.56 0.54
CA LYS A 100 -9.99 -10.23 -0.89
C LYS A 100 -9.66 -8.76 -1.09
N PHE A 101 -8.87 -8.49 -2.13
CA PHE A 101 -8.58 -7.15 -2.63
C PHE A 101 -8.86 -7.12 -4.13
N TYR A 102 -9.59 -6.11 -4.60
CA TYR A 102 -9.97 -5.94 -6.00
C TYR A 102 -8.74 -5.87 -6.93
N GLY A 103 -7.68 -5.20 -6.50
CA GLY A 103 -6.42 -5.12 -7.25
C GLY A 103 -5.66 -6.44 -7.36
N ASN A 104 -6.07 -7.51 -6.67
CA ASN A 104 -5.47 -8.84 -6.81
C ASN A 104 -6.20 -9.73 -7.84
N GLN A 105 -7.19 -9.17 -8.55
CA GLN A 105 -7.88 -9.91 -9.60
C GLN A 105 -6.98 -10.09 -10.81
N ASP A 106 -6.84 -11.33 -11.27
CA ASP A 106 -6.16 -11.63 -12.52
C ASP A 106 -7.12 -11.38 -13.70
N ASN A 107 -7.09 -10.15 -14.23
CA ASN A 107 -7.83 -9.80 -15.43
C ASN A 107 -7.06 -8.75 -16.25
N ASN A 108 -7.39 -8.67 -17.55
CA ASN A 108 -6.61 -7.88 -18.50
C ASN A 108 -6.54 -6.39 -18.17
N ILE A 109 -7.63 -5.77 -17.72
CA ILE A 109 -7.65 -4.32 -17.45
C ILE A 109 -6.89 -3.98 -16.17
N ILE A 110 -7.02 -4.81 -15.13
CA ILE A 110 -6.29 -4.65 -13.86
C ILE A 110 -4.79 -4.83 -14.06
N ASN A 111 -4.39 -5.87 -14.81
CA ASN A 111 -2.98 -6.10 -15.14
C ASN A 111 -2.41 -4.93 -15.98
N LEU A 112 -3.17 -4.41 -16.95
CA LEU A 112 -2.77 -3.26 -17.76
C LEU A 112 -2.56 -1.99 -16.93
N ILE A 113 -3.45 -1.70 -15.97
CA ILE A 113 -3.33 -0.55 -15.07
C ILE A 113 -2.08 -0.69 -14.20
N TYR A 114 -1.86 -1.87 -13.62
CA TYR A 114 -0.68 -2.14 -12.80
C TYR A 114 0.61 -1.93 -13.61
N ASP A 115 0.67 -2.44 -14.84
CA ASP A 115 1.81 -2.25 -15.74
C ASP A 115 2.03 -0.76 -16.05
N LYS A 116 0.97 0.02 -16.32
CA LYS A 116 1.08 1.46 -16.54
C LYS A 116 1.64 2.21 -15.32
N LEU A 117 1.20 1.86 -14.11
CA LEU A 117 1.77 2.41 -12.88
C LEU A 117 3.25 2.04 -12.74
N PHE A 118 3.60 0.78 -13.02
CA PHE A 118 4.98 0.29 -12.95
C PHE A 118 5.91 1.01 -13.94
N TYR A 119 5.55 1.06 -15.22
CA TYR A 119 6.35 1.75 -16.23
C TYR A 119 6.34 3.27 -16.03
N GLY A 120 5.26 3.83 -15.47
CA GLY A 120 5.14 5.25 -15.11
C GLY A 120 6.19 5.71 -14.09
N ASN A 121 6.76 4.78 -13.31
CA ASN A 121 7.87 5.08 -12.38
C ASN A 121 9.20 5.35 -13.07
N ASN A 122 9.32 5.04 -14.36
CA ASN A 122 10.47 5.44 -15.16
C ASN A 122 11.82 4.98 -14.57
N LEU A 123 11.86 3.80 -13.96
CA LEU A 123 13.05 3.25 -13.32
C LEU A 123 14.22 3.18 -14.30
N THR A 124 15.37 3.74 -13.94
CA THR A 124 16.56 3.82 -14.80
C THR A 124 17.00 2.46 -15.35
N ALA A 125 16.83 1.40 -14.56
CA ALA A 125 17.17 0.03 -14.96
C ALA A 125 16.34 -0.50 -16.15
N LEU A 126 15.17 0.09 -16.42
CA LEU A 126 14.26 -0.28 -17.51
C LEU A 126 14.37 0.68 -18.71
N LYS A 127 15.04 1.83 -18.55
CA LYS A 127 15.25 2.81 -19.62
C LYS A 127 16.43 2.38 -20.48
N HIS A 128 16.15 1.68 -21.58
CA HIS A 128 17.18 1.24 -22.52
C HIS A 128 17.72 2.37 -23.41
N ASP A 129 16.91 3.39 -23.70
CA ASP A 129 17.18 4.49 -24.62
C ASP A 129 17.15 5.88 -23.96
N GLY A 130 16.76 5.96 -22.68
CA GLY A 130 16.63 7.20 -21.93
C GLY A 130 15.28 7.91 -22.09
N GLU A 131 14.33 7.36 -22.85
CA GLU A 131 13.00 7.94 -23.01
C GLU A 131 12.19 7.87 -21.71
N THR A 132 11.24 8.82 -21.56
CA THR A 132 10.33 8.85 -20.41
C THR A 132 8.98 8.34 -20.86
N PHE A 133 8.49 7.31 -20.19
CA PHE A 133 7.13 6.82 -20.37
C PHE A 133 6.17 7.66 -19.56
N THR A 134 5.23 8.31 -20.23
CA THR A 134 4.09 8.96 -19.59
C THR A 134 2.84 8.15 -19.93
N PRO A 135 2.20 7.48 -18.95
CA PRO A 135 1.03 6.68 -19.24
C PRO A 135 -0.11 7.58 -19.73
N ASP A 136 -0.71 7.21 -20.86
CA ASP A 136 -1.99 7.77 -21.30
C ASP A 136 -3.12 6.94 -20.70
N TRP A 137 -4.09 7.58 -20.05
CA TRP A 137 -5.13 6.92 -19.27
C TRP A 137 -6.50 7.08 -19.92
N THR A 138 -7.17 5.96 -20.20
CA THR A 138 -8.56 5.99 -20.66
C THR A 138 -9.51 6.22 -19.48
N ALA A 139 -10.72 6.71 -19.77
CA ALA A 139 -11.74 6.86 -18.74
C ALA A 139 -12.11 5.53 -18.05
N GLU A 140 -12.03 4.42 -18.77
CA GLU A 140 -12.27 3.08 -18.23
C GLU A 140 -11.16 2.69 -17.25
N GLU A 141 -9.90 2.89 -17.61
CA GLU A 141 -8.75 2.59 -16.73
C GLU A 141 -8.75 3.44 -15.47
N VAL A 142 -9.10 4.73 -15.59
CA VAL A 142 -9.26 5.61 -14.41
C VAL A 142 -10.38 5.10 -13.50
N ASN A 143 -11.50 4.64 -14.07
CA ASN A 143 -12.61 4.08 -13.30
C ASN A 143 -12.21 2.80 -12.55
N GLU A 144 -11.49 1.90 -13.20
CA GLU A 144 -10.99 0.68 -12.56
C GLU A 144 -9.96 0.98 -11.47
N LEU A 145 -9.05 1.95 -11.70
CA LEU A 145 -8.11 2.38 -10.66
C LEU A 145 -8.84 2.98 -9.44
N ILE A 146 -9.93 3.70 -9.64
CA ILE A 146 -10.77 4.18 -8.52
C ILE A 146 -11.31 3.01 -7.71
N GLU A 147 -11.80 1.95 -8.36
CA GLU A 147 -12.33 0.79 -7.65
C GLU A 147 -11.24 0.04 -6.89
N VAL A 148 -10.03 -0.07 -7.45
CA VAL A 148 -8.85 -0.57 -6.72
C VAL A 148 -8.58 0.27 -5.48
N ILE A 149 -8.56 1.60 -5.60
CA ILE A 149 -8.27 2.49 -4.46
C ILE A 149 -9.37 2.42 -3.40
N LYS A 150 -10.65 2.44 -3.80
CA LYS A 150 -11.77 2.33 -2.84
C LYS A 150 -11.75 1.00 -2.10
N ASP A 151 -11.49 -0.09 -2.81
CA ASP A 151 -11.42 -1.40 -2.18
C ASP A 151 -10.20 -1.51 -1.25
N GLY A 152 -9.07 -0.89 -1.61
CA GLY A 152 -7.92 -0.81 -0.71
C GLY A 152 -8.21 0.00 0.55
N ILE A 153 -8.94 1.12 0.43
CA ILE A 153 -9.42 1.91 1.56
C ILE A 153 -10.34 1.06 2.47
N ARG A 154 -11.20 0.21 1.90
CA ARG A 154 -11.99 -0.77 2.68
C ARG A 154 -11.10 -1.78 3.41
N VAL A 155 -10.08 -2.34 2.76
CA VAL A 155 -9.13 -3.28 3.38
C VAL A 155 -8.44 -2.64 4.58
N VAL A 156 -7.96 -1.40 4.43
CA VAL A 156 -7.38 -0.62 5.54
C VAL A 156 -8.42 -0.33 6.63
N GLY A 157 -9.64 0.04 6.24
CA GLY A 157 -10.68 0.48 7.16
C GLY A 157 -11.11 -0.57 8.18
N PHE A 158 -11.01 -1.86 7.84
CA PHE A 158 -11.26 -2.96 8.78
C PHE A 158 -10.23 -3.06 9.91
N GLN A 159 -9.08 -2.40 9.76
CA GLN A 159 -7.94 -2.54 10.65
C GLN A 159 -7.80 -1.39 11.63
N PHE A 160 -8.18 -0.17 11.22
CA PHE A 160 -7.92 1.04 11.98
C PHE A 160 -9.22 1.74 12.38
N GLU A 161 -9.42 1.94 13.69
CA GLU A 161 -10.64 2.54 14.24
C GLU A 161 -10.96 3.92 13.64
N ALA A 162 -9.94 4.72 13.30
CA ALA A 162 -10.10 6.04 12.70
C ALA A 162 -10.76 6.07 11.32
N MET A 163 -10.91 4.92 10.66
CA MET A 163 -11.61 4.75 9.39
C MET A 163 -13.07 4.33 9.55
N SER A 164 -13.54 4.06 10.78
CA SER A 164 -14.90 3.58 11.04
C SER A 164 -15.97 4.67 10.97
N VAL A 165 -15.62 5.88 10.51
CA VAL A 165 -16.50 7.04 10.44
C VAL A 165 -16.52 7.57 9.00
N ASN A 166 -17.61 7.28 8.30
CA ASN A 166 -18.05 7.81 6.99
C ASN A 166 -17.29 7.29 5.75
N LEU A 167 -17.70 6.10 5.28
CA LEU A 167 -17.89 5.85 3.84
C LEU A 167 -19.37 6.09 3.50
#